data_AF-A0A2U1LLH3-F1
#
_entry.id   AF-A0A2U1LLH3-F1
#
_cell.length_a   1.000
_cell.length_b   1.000
_cell.length_c   1.000
_cell.angle_alpha   90.00
_cell.angle_beta   90.00
_cell.angle_gamma   90.00
#
_symmetry.space_group_name_H-M   'P 1'
#
loop_
_entity.id
_entity.type
_entity.pdbx_description
1 polymer ?
#
loop_
_entity_poly.entity_id
_entity_poly.type
_entity_poly.pdbx_seq_one_letter_code
_entity_poly.pdbx_strand_id
1 'polypeptide(L)'
;MDKKFVEAIVQYAGGIPLVLEVWSRHFTDYDRNLWPSMLETLKRIPHEDTQKKLRISYDSLPKRAQNLFLDIACFFHGMSKDLIVKVLQDEDFFPDVEIQNLVHKFLVKYAESIYPGDKILSLHNAIEEMGQEVVRQEDEDEPGKRTRLMGYRDVIRVLGDCSVKYH
;
A
#
# COMPACT_ATOMS: atom_id res chain seq x y z
N MET A 1 -11.01 24.27 -10.44
CA MET A 1 -11.63 23.07 -9.84
C MET A 1 -12.94 23.54 -9.24
N ASP A 2 -14.06 22.85 -9.48
CA ASP A 2 -15.37 23.28 -8.96
C ASP A 2 -15.37 23.22 -7.42
N LYS A 3 -15.78 24.30 -6.76
CA LYS A 3 -15.86 24.39 -5.29
C LYS A 3 -16.74 23.27 -4.72
N LYS A 4 -17.83 22.91 -5.40
CA LYS A 4 -18.74 21.83 -4.97
C LYS A 4 -18.05 20.46 -4.97
N PHE A 5 -17.17 20.22 -5.95
CA PHE A 5 -16.39 18.98 -6.00
C PHE A 5 -15.42 18.89 -4.83
N VAL A 6 -14.71 19.98 -4.53
CA VAL A 6 -13.74 20.05 -3.42
C VAL A 6 -14.44 19.83 -2.07
N GLU A 7 -15.59 20.45 -1.85
CA GLU A 7 -16.36 20.24 -0.61
C GLU A 7 -16.83 18.79 -0.47
N ALA A 8 -17.33 18.19 -1.55
CA ALA A 8 -17.78 16.81 -1.55
C ALA A 8 -16.60 15.85 -1.28
N ILE A 9 -15.49 15.94 -2.01
CA ILE A 9 -14.36 15.02 -1.83
C ILE A 9 -13.78 15.09 -0.40
N VAL A 10 -13.70 16.29 0.19
CA VAL A 10 -13.26 16.48 1.59
C VAL A 10 -14.22 15.79 2.58
N GLN A 11 -15.52 15.94 2.37
CA GLN A 11 -16.53 15.28 3.19
C GLN A 11 -16.41 13.75 3.13
N TYR A 12 -16.28 13.18 1.92
CA TYR A 12 -16.21 11.73 1.72
C TYR A 12 -14.87 11.12 2.12
N ALA A 13 -13.77 11.87 2.05
CA ALA A 13 -12.51 11.48 2.66
C ALA A 13 -12.59 11.42 4.20
N GLY A 14 -13.68 11.89 4.80
CA GLY A 14 -13.88 11.90 6.25
C GLY A 14 -13.03 12.95 6.96
N GLY A 15 -12.53 13.96 6.24
CA GLY A 15 -11.60 14.95 6.78
C GLY A 15 -10.20 14.37 7.09
N ILE A 16 -9.89 13.16 6.65
CA ILE A 16 -8.58 12.51 6.86
C ILE A 16 -7.61 13.02 5.79
N PRO A 17 -6.56 13.79 6.15
CA PRO A 17 -5.65 14.38 5.16
C PRO A 17 -4.97 13.34 4.28
N LEU A 18 -4.59 12.19 4.86
CA LEU A 18 -3.95 11.09 4.14
C LEU A 18 -4.82 10.52 3.01
N VAL A 19 -6.12 10.35 3.26
CA VAL A 19 -7.07 9.88 2.23
C VAL A 19 -7.15 10.88 1.08
N LEU A 20 -7.16 12.18 1.40
CA LEU A 20 -7.17 13.23 0.37
C LEU A 20 -5.89 13.27 -0.45
N GLU A 21 -4.73 13.06 0.17
CA GLU A 21 -3.44 12.99 -0.51
C GLU A 21 -3.43 11.84 -1.53
N VAL A 22 -3.80 10.65 -1.07
CA VAL A 22 -3.91 9.43 -1.89
C VAL A 22 -4.93 9.61 -3.03
N TRP A 23 -6.11 10.14 -2.74
CA TRP A 23 -7.15 10.38 -3.75
C TRP A 23 -6.78 11.47 -4.75
N SER A 24 -6.15 12.55 -4.29
CA SER A 24 -5.73 13.66 -5.16
C SER A 24 -4.91 13.13 -6.34
N ARG A 25 -3.91 12.29 -6.07
CA ARG A 25 -3.14 11.66 -7.15
C ARG A 25 -4.02 10.77 -8.02
N HIS A 26 -4.83 9.92 -7.42
CA HIS A 26 -5.71 9.01 -8.15
C HIS A 26 -6.58 9.74 -9.16
N PHE A 27 -7.21 10.85 -8.80
CA PHE A 27 -8.01 11.67 -9.72
C PHE A 27 -7.17 12.29 -10.84
N THR A 28 -5.97 12.76 -10.53
CA THR A 28 -5.11 13.41 -11.53
C THR A 28 -4.56 12.48 -12.61
N ASP A 29 -4.75 11.17 -12.45
CA ASP A 29 -4.42 10.19 -13.49
C ASP A 29 -5.55 10.04 -14.54
N TYR A 30 -6.69 10.71 -14.34
CA TYR A 30 -7.85 10.68 -15.24
C TYR A 30 -8.24 12.09 -15.68
N ASP A 31 -8.89 12.16 -16.85
CA ASP A 31 -9.46 13.40 -17.36
C ASP A 31 -10.50 13.99 -16.40
N ARG A 32 -10.49 15.33 -16.28
CA ARG A 32 -11.35 16.05 -15.33
C ARG A 32 -12.84 15.86 -15.55
N ASN A 33 -13.26 15.51 -16.76
CA ASN A 33 -14.65 15.18 -17.08
C ASN A 33 -15.12 13.88 -16.40
N LEU A 34 -14.21 12.97 -16.05
CA LEU A 34 -14.50 11.72 -15.35
C LEU A 34 -14.60 11.90 -13.82
N TRP A 35 -14.07 12.99 -13.28
CA TRP A 35 -13.99 13.19 -11.83
C TRP A 35 -15.35 13.11 -11.11
N PRO A 36 -16.47 13.67 -11.63
CA PRO A 36 -17.76 13.49 -10.99
C PRO A 36 -18.16 12.01 -10.89
N SER A 37 -17.98 11.22 -11.96
CA SER A 37 -18.31 9.79 -11.98
C SER A 37 -17.39 8.96 -11.07
N MET A 38 -16.10 9.30 -11.04
CA MET A 38 -15.16 8.70 -10.09
C MET A 38 -15.59 8.98 -8.64
N LEU A 39 -15.94 10.24 -8.32
CA LEU A 39 -16.42 10.60 -6.99
C LEU A 39 -17.68 9.81 -6.61
N GLU A 40 -18.65 9.63 -7.51
CA GLU A 40 -19.82 8.77 -7.23
C GLU A 40 -19.44 7.32 -6.90
N THR A 41 -18.33 6.82 -7.46
CA THR A 41 -17.80 5.50 -7.11
C THR A 41 -17.21 5.50 -5.69
N LEU A 42 -16.45 6.54 -5.34
CA LEU A 42 -15.86 6.71 -4.01
C LEU A 42 -16.91 6.86 -2.91
N LYS A 43 -18.04 7.52 -3.19
CA LYS A 43 -19.16 7.67 -2.25
C LYS A 43 -19.80 6.35 -1.81
N ARG A 44 -19.58 5.26 -2.54
CA ARG A 44 -20.07 3.93 -2.19
C ARG A 44 -19.24 3.25 -1.11
N ILE A 45 -18.03 3.75 -0.86
CA ILE A 45 -17.20 3.26 0.24
C ILE A 45 -17.79 3.79 1.55
N PRO A 46 -18.02 2.93 2.56
CA PRO A 46 -18.52 3.38 3.86
C PRO A 46 -17.65 4.50 4.45
N HIS A 47 -18.28 5.43 5.16
CA HIS A 47 -17.59 6.63 5.63
C HIS A 47 -16.50 6.30 6.65
N GLU A 48 -16.73 5.28 7.45
CA GLU A 48 -15.85 4.75 8.48
C GLU A 48 -14.71 3.86 7.92
N ASP A 49 -14.83 3.38 6.68
CA ASP A 49 -13.91 2.40 6.09
C ASP A 49 -12.69 3.08 5.45
N THR A 50 -11.83 3.63 6.31
CA THR A 50 -10.57 4.30 5.89
C THR A 50 -9.68 3.37 5.09
N GLN A 51 -9.68 2.07 5.42
CA GLN A 51 -8.86 1.06 4.75
C GLN A 51 -9.24 0.93 3.27
N LYS A 52 -10.53 0.76 2.95
CA LYS A 52 -11.00 0.76 1.55
C LYS A 52 -10.75 2.08 0.84
N LYS A 53 -10.83 3.21 1.54
CA LYS A 53 -10.54 4.52 0.94
C LYS A 53 -9.08 4.63 0.50
N LEU A 54 -8.13 4.21 1.35
CA LEU A 54 -6.69 4.21 1.02
C LEU A 54 -6.35 3.19 -0.08
N ARG A 55 -7.04 2.05 -0.09
CA ARG A 55 -6.80 0.95 -1.03
C ARG A 55 -7.02 1.31 -2.51
N ILE A 56 -7.82 2.33 -2.82
CA ILE A 56 -8.12 2.72 -4.22
C ILE A 56 -6.86 3.00 -5.04
N SER A 57 -5.88 3.71 -4.47
CA SER A 57 -4.63 3.96 -5.19
C SER A 57 -3.82 2.69 -5.37
N TYR A 58 -3.85 1.79 -4.39
CA TYR A 58 -3.22 0.47 -4.50
C TYR A 58 -3.89 -0.41 -5.57
N ASP A 59 -5.22 -0.49 -5.61
CA ASP A 59 -5.95 -1.28 -6.61
C ASP A 59 -5.72 -0.75 -8.04
N SER A 60 -5.38 0.55 -8.19
CA SER A 60 -5.01 1.16 -9.48
C SER A 60 -3.60 0.84 -9.96
N LEU A 61 -2.76 0.22 -9.14
CA LEU A 61 -1.38 -0.12 -9.50
C LEU A 61 -1.33 -1.34 -10.44
N PRO A 62 -0.33 -1.42 -11.34
CA PRO A 62 0.03 -2.66 -12.01
C PRO A 62 0.37 -3.77 -11.01
N LYS A 63 0.14 -5.04 -11.37
CA LYS A 63 0.34 -6.18 -10.45
C LYS A 63 1.74 -6.25 -9.83
N ARG A 64 2.78 -5.89 -10.59
CA ARG A 64 4.17 -5.85 -10.10
C ARG A 64 4.37 -4.79 -9.02
N ALA A 65 3.86 -3.57 -9.22
CA ALA A 65 3.87 -2.52 -8.21
C ALA A 65 3.03 -2.88 -6.97
N GLN A 66 1.88 -3.55 -7.14
CA GLN A 66 1.10 -4.07 -6.01
C GLN A 66 1.94 -5.04 -5.17
N ASN A 67 2.59 -6.02 -5.80
CA ASN A 67 3.43 -6.98 -5.08
C ASN A 67 4.57 -6.28 -4.34
N LEU A 68 5.27 -5.34 -5.00
CA LEU A 68 6.32 -4.55 -4.36
C LEU A 68 5.81 -3.75 -3.16
N PHE A 69 4.63 -3.13 -3.28
CA PHE A 69 4.00 -2.41 -2.18
C PHE A 69 3.76 -3.32 -0.97
N LEU A 70 3.24 -4.53 -1.20
CA LEU A 70 3.02 -5.51 -0.13
C LEU A 70 4.35 -5.97 0.49
N ASP A 71 5.39 -6.18 -0.32
CA ASP A 71 6.73 -6.52 0.21
C ASP A 71 7.28 -5.40 1.10
N ILE A 72 7.06 -4.14 0.70
CA ILE A 72 7.44 -2.97 1.49
C ILE A 72 6.60 -2.87 2.79
N ALA A 73 5.28 -3.06 2.73
CA ALA A 73 4.40 -3.00 3.88
C ALA A 73 4.61 -4.15 4.89
N CYS A 74 5.05 -5.33 4.43
CA CYS A 74 5.27 -6.49 5.29
C CYS A 74 6.71 -6.60 5.81
N PHE A 75 7.72 -6.19 5.02
CA PHE A 75 9.12 -6.49 5.32
C PHE A 75 10.07 -5.29 5.20
N PHE A 76 9.89 -4.44 4.19
CA PHE A 76 10.89 -3.42 3.85
C PHE A 76 10.55 -2.00 4.36
N HIS A 77 9.56 -1.84 5.24
CA HIS A 77 9.32 -0.55 5.90
C HIS A 77 10.61 -0.11 6.60
N GLY A 78 11.09 1.08 6.22
CA GLY A 78 12.21 1.75 6.86
C GLY A 78 13.55 1.30 6.32
N MET A 79 13.56 0.51 5.25
CA MET A 79 14.76 0.10 4.54
C MET A 79 15.13 1.12 3.46
N SER A 80 16.42 1.18 3.13
CA SER A 80 16.89 2.06 2.05
C SER A 80 16.41 1.55 0.69
N LYS A 81 16.14 2.51 -0.22
CA LYS A 81 15.77 2.21 -1.60
C LYS A 81 16.79 1.28 -2.26
N ASP A 82 18.09 1.57 -2.10
CA ASP A 82 19.17 0.82 -2.73
C ASP A 82 19.23 -0.62 -2.27
N LEU A 83 18.93 -0.88 -0.98
CA LEU A 83 18.84 -2.24 -0.46
C LEU A 83 17.67 -3.00 -1.09
N ILE A 84 16.49 -2.38 -1.16
CA ILE A 84 15.29 -2.99 -1.74
C ILE A 84 15.52 -3.32 -3.21
N VAL A 85 16.07 -2.38 -3.98
CA VAL A 85 16.43 -2.59 -5.39
C VAL A 85 17.43 -3.74 -5.49
N LYS A 86 18.50 -3.73 -4.69
CA LYS A 86 19.50 -4.81 -4.72
C LYS A 86 18.93 -6.19 -4.43
N VAL A 87 17.97 -6.29 -3.50
CA VAL A 87 17.36 -7.57 -3.10
C VAL A 87 16.36 -8.07 -4.15
N LEU A 88 15.61 -7.17 -4.78
CA LEU A 88 14.49 -7.53 -5.64
C LEU A 88 14.79 -7.42 -7.14
N GLN A 89 15.91 -6.82 -7.54
CA GLN A 89 16.28 -6.68 -8.94
C GLN A 89 16.48 -8.07 -9.58
N ASP A 90 15.78 -8.30 -10.69
CA ASP A 90 16.06 -9.42 -11.59
C ASP A 90 16.08 -8.95 -13.07
N GLU A 91 16.11 -9.87 -14.02
CA GLU A 91 16.14 -9.56 -15.46
C GLU A 91 14.83 -8.94 -15.98
N ASP A 92 13.69 -9.30 -15.39
CA ASP A 92 12.34 -8.94 -15.83
C ASP A 92 11.64 -7.95 -14.88
N PHE A 93 12.24 -7.62 -13.74
CA PHE A 93 11.70 -6.77 -12.70
C PHE A 93 12.67 -5.66 -12.32
N PHE A 94 12.19 -4.43 -12.41
CA PHE A 94 12.95 -3.20 -12.16
C PHE A 94 12.33 -2.47 -10.96
N PRO A 95 12.73 -2.78 -9.71
CA PRO A 95 12.09 -2.24 -8.52
C PRO A 95 12.15 -0.72 -8.45
N ASP A 96 13.20 -0.09 -8.99
CA ASP A 96 13.35 1.37 -8.94
C ASP A 96 12.18 2.09 -9.62
N VAL A 97 11.77 1.63 -10.81
CA VAL A 97 10.64 2.19 -11.57
C VAL A 97 9.35 2.07 -10.76
N GLU A 98 9.13 0.91 -10.15
CA GLU A 98 7.93 0.68 -9.36
C GLU A 98 7.94 1.45 -8.03
N ILE A 99 9.10 1.64 -7.40
CA ILE A 99 9.24 2.53 -6.22
C ILE A 99 8.81 3.95 -6.59
N GLN A 100 9.23 4.47 -7.75
CA GLN A 100 8.78 5.80 -8.20
C GLN A 100 7.26 5.84 -8.39
N ASN A 101 6.66 4.78 -8.95
CA ASN A 101 5.20 4.69 -9.09
C ASN A 101 4.49 4.72 -7.73
N LEU A 102 5.01 4.00 -6.73
CA LEU A 102 4.46 3.99 -5.36
C LEU A 102 4.57 5.35 -4.67
N VAL A 103 5.70 6.04 -4.85
CA VAL A 103 5.93 7.40 -4.33
C VAL A 103 4.98 8.39 -5.00
N HIS A 104 4.85 8.32 -6.33
CA HIS A 104 3.93 9.15 -7.09
C HIS A 104 2.48 8.99 -6.62
N LYS A 105 2.07 7.77 -6.26
CA LYS A 105 0.74 7.42 -5.73
C LYS A 105 0.53 7.74 -4.24
N PHE A 106 1.51 8.35 -3.58
CA PHE A 106 1.50 8.64 -2.13
C PHE A 106 1.32 7.40 -1.24
N LEU A 107 1.66 6.22 -1.74
CA LEU A 107 1.62 4.97 -0.97
C LEU A 107 2.91 4.73 -0.19
N VAL A 108 4.01 5.31 -0.66
CA VAL A 108 5.33 5.26 -0.04
C VAL A 108 5.93 6.67 -0.09
N LYS A 109 6.79 7.03 0.87
CA LYS A 109 7.57 8.27 0.83
C LYS A 109 9.02 8.02 1.20
N TYR A 110 9.90 8.90 0.75
CA TYR A 110 11.24 8.99 1.30
C TYR A 110 11.22 9.68 2.65
N ALA A 111 11.91 9.11 3.63
CA ALA A 111 12.14 9.69 4.94
C ALA A 111 13.62 9.69 5.28
N GLU A 112 14.03 10.57 6.19
CA GLU A 112 15.39 10.59 6.72
C GLU A 112 15.63 9.33 7.56
N SER A 113 16.80 8.73 7.36
CA SER A 113 17.31 7.66 8.21
C SER A 113 17.87 8.22 9.53
N ILE A 114 18.12 7.32 10.48
CA ILE A 114 18.95 7.64 11.65
C ILE A 114 20.42 7.92 11.27
N TYR A 115 20.84 7.46 10.08
CA TYR A 115 22.17 7.71 9.53
C TYR A 115 22.13 8.98 8.65
N PRO A 116 22.92 10.01 8.98
CA PRO A 116 22.91 11.28 8.25
C PRO A 116 23.24 11.09 6.77
N GLY A 117 22.38 11.61 5.89
CA GLY A 117 22.56 11.54 4.44
C GLY A 117 21.90 10.33 3.78
N ASP A 118 21.38 9.38 4.57
CA ASP A 118 20.66 8.20 4.05
C ASP A 118 19.15 8.44 4.03
N LYS A 119 18.49 7.94 2.98
CA LYS A 119 17.03 7.95 2.85
C LYS A 119 16.47 6.54 2.89
N ILE A 120 15.37 6.40 3.60
CA ILE A 120 14.61 5.15 3.71
C ILE A 120 13.24 5.30 3.06
N LEU A 121 12.65 4.19 2.62
CA LEU A 121 11.25 4.14 2.24
C LEU A 121 10.39 3.96 3.49
N SER A 122 9.42 4.83 3.68
CA SER A 122 8.48 4.79 4.80
C SER A 122 7.05 4.77 4.28
N LEU A 123 6.20 3.99 4.94
CA LEU A 123 4.76 4.05 4.75
C LEU A 123 4.15 4.81 5.93
N HIS A 124 3.04 5.49 5.68
CA HIS A 124 2.20 5.94 6.77
C HIS A 124 1.57 4.71 7.45
N ASN A 125 1.47 4.67 8.78
CA ASN A 125 0.94 3.51 9.52
C ASN A 125 -0.39 2.98 8.95
N ALA A 126 -1.35 3.86 8.69
CA ALA A 126 -2.63 3.47 8.08
C ALA A 126 -2.50 2.83 6.68
N ILE A 127 -1.50 3.21 5.88
CA ILE A 127 -1.21 2.59 4.57
C ILE A 127 -0.50 1.25 4.74
N GLU A 128 0.41 1.14 5.72
CA GLU A 128 1.05 -0.12 6.07
C GLU A 128 0.02 -1.15 6.54
N GLU A 129 -0.85 -0.76 7.47
CA GLU A 129 -1.98 -1.57 7.95
C GLU A 129 -2.90 -1.98 6.78
N MET A 130 -3.11 -1.09 5.80
CA MET A 130 -3.86 -1.41 4.59
C MET A 130 -3.20 -2.51 3.77
N GLY A 131 -1.89 -2.42 3.55
CA GLY A 131 -1.15 -3.47 2.84
C GLY A 131 -1.15 -4.80 3.58
N GLN A 132 -0.97 -4.77 4.89
CA GLN A 132 -1.02 -5.97 5.73
C GLN A 132 -2.42 -6.59 5.73
N GLU A 133 -3.48 -5.77 5.77
CA GLU A 133 -4.86 -6.26 5.67
C GLU A 133 -5.14 -6.93 4.31
N VAL A 134 -4.58 -6.40 3.21
CA VAL A 134 -4.67 -7.05 1.89
C VAL A 134 -4.08 -8.45 1.92
N VAL A 135 -2.92 -8.64 2.56
CA VAL A 135 -2.28 -9.96 2.71
C VAL A 135 -3.09 -10.86 3.65
N ARG A 136 -3.59 -10.32 4.77
CA ARG A 136 -4.40 -11.07 5.74
C ARG A 136 -5.65 -11.66 5.06
N GLN A 137 -6.29 -10.91 4.16
CA GLN A 137 -7.48 -11.32 3.43
C GLN A 137 -7.25 -12.42 2.39
N GLU A 138 -6.00 -12.73 2.04
CA GLU A 138 -5.72 -13.87 1.14
C GLU A 138 -6.12 -15.21 1.78
N ASP A 139 -5.90 -15.34 3.10
CA ASP A 139 -6.46 -16.39 3.93
C ASP A 139 -6.45 -15.92 5.40
N GLU A 140 -7.61 -15.58 5.95
CA GLU A 140 -7.69 -15.00 7.29
C GLU A 140 -7.25 -15.96 8.39
N ASP A 141 -7.48 -17.26 8.16
CA ASP A 141 -7.29 -18.30 9.15
C ASP A 141 -5.91 -18.92 9.05
N GLU A 142 -5.37 -19.11 7.85
CA GLU A 142 -4.16 -19.90 7.59
C GLU A 142 -3.02 -19.05 7.00
N PRO A 143 -2.10 -18.49 7.83
CA PRO A 143 -1.01 -17.66 7.35
C PRO A 143 -0.12 -18.33 6.30
N GLY A 144 0.05 -19.66 6.36
CA GLY A 144 0.85 -20.42 5.40
C GLY A 144 0.25 -20.51 3.99
N LYS A 145 -1.02 -20.13 3.82
CA LYS A 145 -1.68 -20.04 2.50
C LYS A 145 -1.62 -18.63 1.90
N ARG A 146 -1.17 -17.64 2.67
CA ARG A 146 -0.93 -16.28 2.19
C ARG A 146 0.36 -16.24 1.38
N THR A 147 0.47 -15.26 0.50
CA THR A 147 1.68 -14.98 -0.26
C THR A 147 2.83 -14.49 0.61
N ARG A 148 2.52 -13.91 1.79
CA ARG A 148 3.48 -13.27 2.71
C ARG A 148 3.12 -13.59 4.16
N LEU A 149 4.15 -13.76 4.99
CA LEU A 149 4.02 -13.87 6.45
C LEU A 149 4.35 -12.52 7.07
N MET A 150 3.46 -11.93 7.85
CA MET A 150 3.56 -10.52 8.25
C MET A 150 4.33 -10.30 9.56
N GLY A 151 4.90 -11.36 10.13
CA GLY A 151 5.71 -11.24 11.34
C GLY A 151 6.01 -12.57 12.00
N TYR A 152 6.71 -12.48 13.14
CA TYR A 152 7.20 -13.65 13.87
C TYR A 152 6.07 -14.61 14.28
N ARG A 153 4.85 -14.12 14.54
CA ARG A 153 3.71 -14.97 14.91
C ARG A 153 3.27 -15.87 13.77
N ASP A 154 3.17 -15.31 12.56
CA ASP A 154 2.85 -16.07 11.35
C ASP A 154 3.94 -17.12 11.09
N VAL A 155 5.21 -16.73 11.21
CA VAL A 155 6.36 -17.64 11.05
C VAL A 155 6.33 -18.78 12.06
N ILE A 156 6.12 -18.49 13.35
CA ILE A 156 6.03 -19.51 14.40
C ILE A 156 4.85 -20.44 14.15
N ARG A 157 3.70 -19.92 13.72
CA ARG A 157 2.52 -20.75 13.43
C ARG A 157 2.80 -21.73 12.29
N VAL A 158 3.31 -21.22 11.17
CA VAL A 158 3.62 -22.06 10.00
C VAL A 158 4.70 -23.10 10.33
N LEU A 159 5.77 -22.71 11.02
CA LEU A 159 6.86 -23.64 11.39
C LEU A 159 6.45 -24.61 12.52
N GLY A 160 5.60 -24.17 13.44
CA GLY A 160 5.05 -24.98 14.52
C GLY A 160 4.13 -26.08 14.00
N ASP A 161 3.32 -25.79 12.99
CA ASP A 161 2.47 -26.77 12.32
C ASP A 161 3.29 -27.77 11.48
N CYS A 162 4.49 -27.39 11.02
CA CYS A 162 5.45 -28.33 10.41
C CYS A 162 6.15 -29.27 11.41
N SER A 163 5.94 -29.12 12.72
CA SER A 163 6.65 -29.90 13.75
C SER A 163 6.03 -31.28 14.08
N VAL A 164 5.07 -31.78 13.29
CA VAL A 164 4.51 -33.13 13.50
C VAL A 164 4.43 -33.92 12.20
N LYS A 165 5.46 -34.74 11.95
CA LYS A 165 5.39 -36.21 11.76
C LYS A 165 6.77 -36.72 11.34
N TYR A 166 7.63 -36.96 12.32
CA TYR A 166 8.67 -37.97 12.15
C TYR A 166 7.97 -39.33 12.23
N HIS A 167 7.91 -40.02 11.09
CA HIS A 167 7.58 -41.46 11.03
C HIS A 167 8.83 -42.27 11.32
#